data_AF-D8T606-F1
#
_entry.id   AF-D8T606-F1
#
_cell.length_a   1.000
_cell.length_b   1.000
_cell.length_c   1.000
_cell.angle_alpha   90.00
_cell.angle_beta   90.00
_cell.angle_gamma   90.00
#
_symmetry.space_group_name_H-M   'P 1'
#
loop_
_entity.id
_entity.type
_entity.pdbx_description
1 polymer ?
#
loop_
_entity_poly.entity_id
_entity_poly.type
_entity_poly.pdbx_seq_one_letter_code
_entity_poly.pdbx_strand_id
1 'polypeptide(L)'
;LIIDGTLYSVSEYHIHAPGEHTVNGKHLAVEGHLVHRSEDNRLAVVAVMYTIGSEDDPFIDQVNSKRFFRYVGSLTSPPCTEQVTWSVLRRVNKLFP
;
A
#
# COMPACT_ATOMS: atom_id res chain seq x y z
N LEU A 1 -11.47 -1.44 7.65
CA LEU A 1 -10.23 -1.02 8.33
C LEU A 1 -10.60 -0.22 9.58
N ILE A 2 -10.00 -0.48 10.74
CA ILE A 2 -10.25 0.32 11.96
C ILE A 2 -8.95 1.03 12.34
N ILE A 3 -8.98 2.36 12.46
CA ILE A 3 -7.86 3.20 12.88
C ILE A 3 -8.36 4.09 14.02
N ASP A 4 -7.73 3.99 15.19
CA ASP A 4 -8.04 4.78 16.38
C ASP A 4 -9.54 4.81 16.71
N GLY A 5 -10.17 3.62 16.66
CA GLY A 5 -11.60 3.44 16.93
C GLY A 5 -12.55 3.87 15.80
N THR A 6 -12.05 4.48 14.72
CA THR A 6 -12.86 4.87 13.56
C THR A 6 -12.90 3.75 12.52
N LEU A 7 -14.10 3.39 12.05
CA LEU A 7 -14.29 2.46 10.93
C LEU A 7 -14.12 3.19 9.59
N TYR A 8 -13.30 2.61 8.73
CA TYR A 8 -13.11 2.98 7.33
C TYR A 8 -13.55 1.82 6.44
N SER A 9 -14.55 2.06 5.60
CA SER A 9 -15.08 1.11 4.62
C SER A 9 -14.29 1.20 3.32
N VAL A 10 -14.06 0.07 2.66
CA VAL A 10 -13.43 0.06 1.33
C VAL A 10 -14.33 0.79 0.35
N SER A 11 -13.77 1.72 -0.41
CA SER A 11 -14.48 2.49 -1.44
C SER A 11 -14.01 2.12 -2.85
N GLU A 12 -12.73 1.83 -3.01
CA GLU A 12 -12.12 1.55 -4.31
C GLU A 12 -10.88 0.68 -4.14
N TYR A 13 -10.52 -0.07 -5.18
CA TYR A 13 -9.18 -0.60 -5.36
C TYR A 13 -8.65 -0.26 -6.75
N HIS A 14 -7.33 -0.03 -6.85
CA HIS A 14 -6.63 0.10 -8.12
C HIS A 14 -5.18 -0.38 -7.98
N ILE A 15 -4.47 -0.44 -9.10
CA ILE A 15 -3.07 -0.89 -9.15
C ILE A 15 -2.21 0.14 -9.86
N HIS A 16 -0.94 0.18 -9.47
CA HIS A 16 0.13 0.90 -10.14
C HIS A 16 1.21 -0.08 -10.57
N ALA A 17 1.73 0.09 -11.79
CA ALA A 17 2.81 -0.71 -12.35
C ALA A 17 3.76 0.22 -13.14
N PRO A 18 4.99 0.49 -12.67
CA PRO A 18 5.59 -0.01 -11.43
C PRO A 18 4.86 0.50 -10.18
N GLY A 19 5.10 -0.12 -9.02
CA GLY A 19 4.57 0.37 -7.74
C GLY A 19 5.08 1.78 -7.41
N GLU A 20 4.30 2.59 -6.70
CA GLU A 20 4.64 3.99 -6.42
C GLU A 20 5.66 4.12 -5.29
N HIS A 21 5.48 3.35 -4.21
CA HIS A 21 6.43 3.30 -3.09
C HIS A 21 7.68 2.52 -3.45
N THR A 22 8.82 2.97 -2.91
CA THR A 22 10.08 2.24 -2.97
C THR A 22 10.37 1.53 -1.66
N VAL A 23 10.96 0.33 -1.74
CA VAL A 23 11.59 -0.34 -0.61
C VAL A 23 13.10 -0.26 -0.79
N ASN A 24 13.82 0.38 0.14
CA ASN A 24 15.26 0.65 0.03
C ASN A 24 15.68 1.27 -1.33
N GLY A 25 14.85 2.19 -1.86
CA GLY A 25 15.10 2.86 -3.14
C GLY A 25 14.73 2.05 -4.40
N LYS A 26 14.21 0.82 -4.26
CA LYS A 26 13.76 -0.02 -5.37
C LYS A 26 12.23 0.00 -5.48
N HIS A 27 11.71 0.31 -6.67
CA HIS A 27 10.30 0.06 -7.00
C HIS A 27 10.06 -1.43 -7.19
N LEU A 28 8.95 -1.92 -6.63
CA LEU A 28 8.48 -3.28 -6.89
C LEU A 28 7.55 -3.29 -8.10
N ALA A 29 7.29 -4.49 -8.64
CA ALA A 29 6.66 -4.65 -9.94
C ALA A 29 5.23 -4.06 -9.99
N VAL A 30 4.45 -4.29 -8.93
CA VAL A 30 3.08 -3.78 -8.82
C VAL A 30 2.81 -3.32 -7.39
N GLU A 31 2.03 -2.26 -7.25
CA GLU A 31 1.46 -1.83 -5.97
C GLU A 31 -0.06 -1.74 -6.08
N GLY A 32 -0.77 -2.44 -5.21
CA GLY A 32 -2.22 -2.37 -5.09
C GLY A 32 -2.64 -1.42 -3.99
N HIS A 33 -3.54 -0.49 -4.28
CA HIS A 33 -4.15 0.40 -3.31
C HIS A 33 -5.57 -0.03 -3.00
N LEU A 34 -5.87 -0.25 -1.73
CA LEU A 34 -7.24 -0.32 -1.22
C LEU A 34 -7.56 1.01 -0.55
N VAL A 35 -8.39 1.81 -1.22
CA VAL A 35 -8.82 3.11 -0.73
C VAL A 35 -10.03 2.91 0.19
N HIS A 36 -9.94 3.46 1.39
CA HIS A 36 -10.99 3.40 2.39
C HIS A 36 -11.45 4.79 2.79
N ARG A 37 -12.73 4.90 3.15
CA ARG A 37 -13.38 6.12 3.60
C ARG A 37 -14.19 5.87 4.86
N SER A 38 -14.11 6.76 5.83
CA SER A 38 -14.95 6.77 7.03
C SER A 38 -16.26 7.55 6.80
N GLU A 39 -17.22 7.44 7.72
CA GLU A 39 -18.47 8.20 7.66
C GLU A 39 -18.26 9.74 7.67
N ASP A 40 -17.20 10.21 8.33
CA ASP A 40 -16.81 11.63 8.37
C ASP A 40 -15.87 12.05 7.23
N ASN A 41 -15.83 11.28 6.13
CA ASN A 41 -15.05 11.55 4.91
C ASN A 41 -13.52 11.57 5.06
N ARG A 42 -12.97 11.07 6.16
CA ARG A 42 -11.52 10.84 6.26
C ARG A 42 -11.10 9.71 5.32
N LEU A 43 -9.87 9.83 4.81
CA LEU A 43 -9.30 8.89 3.85
C LEU A 43 -8.19 8.05 4.49
N ALA A 44 -8.19 6.76 4.19
CA ALA A 44 -7.10 5.87 4.50
C ALA A 44 -6.81 4.95 3.32
N VAL A 45 -5.53 4.69 3.04
CA VAL A 45 -5.13 3.77 1.97
C VAL A 45 -4.28 2.65 2.56
N VAL A 46 -4.62 1.41 2.19
CA VAL A 46 -3.76 0.25 2.45
C VAL A 46 -3.04 -0.08 1.15
N ALA A 47 -1.71 0.03 1.17
CA ALA A 47 -0.85 -0.29 0.04
C ALA A 47 -0.29 -1.70 0.18
N VAL A 48 -0.35 -2.47 -0.89
CA VAL A 48 0.08 -3.86 -0.97
C VAL A 48 1.11 -4.00 -2.07
N MET A 49 2.31 -4.43 -1.71
CA MET A 49 3.42 -4.55 -2.66
C MET A 49 3.48 -5.94 -3.29
N TYR A 50 3.83 -5.98 -4.58
CA TYR A 50 3.97 -7.20 -5.36
C TYR A 50 5.28 -7.24 -6.15
N THR A 51 5.90 -8.41 -6.22
CA THR A 51 7.00 -8.72 -7.15
C THR A 51 6.54 -9.78 -8.15
N ILE A 52 7.22 -9.89 -9.30
CA ILE A 52 6.99 -10.95 -10.29
C ILE A 52 8.11 -11.99 -10.12
N GLY A 53 7.74 -13.26 -10.03
CA GLY A 53 8.73 -14.35 -10.08
C GLY A 53 8.39 -15.54 -9.19
N SER A 54 8.90 -16.71 -9.59
CA SER A 54 8.76 -17.98 -8.87
C SER A 54 9.90 -18.28 -7.89
N GLU A 55 10.99 -17.52 -7.95
CA GLU A 55 12.20 -17.79 -7.16
C GLU A 55 12.27 -16.95 -5.88
N ASP A 56 13.13 -17.37 -4.95
CA ASP A 56 13.45 -16.62 -3.74
C ASP A 56 14.39 -15.47 -4.08
N ASP A 57 13.89 -14.24 -3.92
CA ASP A 57 14.70 -13.03 -4.05
C ASP A 57 15.21 -12.66 -2.66
N PRO A 58 16.54 -12.73 -2.38
CA PRO A 58 17.10 -12.41 -1.07
C PRO A 58 16.74 -11.02 -0.57
N PHE A 59 16.53 -10.07 -1.50
CA PHE A 59 16.04 -8.73 -1.14
C PHE A 59 14.64 -8.80 -0.54
N ILE A 60 13.74 -9.61 -1.13
CA ILE A 60 12.37 -9.79 -0.64
C ILE A 60 12.38 -10.46 0.73
N ASP A 61 13.17 -11.50 0.94
CA ASP A 61 13.26 -12.18 2.24
C ASP A 61 13.73 -11.26 3.36
N GLN A 62 14.65 -10.35 3.07
CA GLN A 62 15.14 -9.36 4.05
C GLN A 62 14.06 -8.37 4.49
N VAL A 63 13.14 -8.01 3.59
CA VAL A 63 12.14 -6.94 3.86
C VAL A 63 10.76 -7.49 4.23
N ASN A 64 10.49 -8.75 3.92
CA ASN A 64 9.20 -9.41 4.10
C ASN A 64 8.84 -9.56 5.58
N SER A 65 7.83 -8.81 6.02
CA SER A 65 7.31 -8.91 7.39
C SER A 65 5.81 -8.65 7.44
N LYS A 66 5.14 -9.15 8.48
CA LYS A 66 3.70 -8.87 8.73
C LYS A 66 3.43 -7.45 9.25
N ARG A 67 4.45 -6.60 9.35
CA ARG A 67 4.31 -5.21 9.83
C ARG A 67 3.89 -4.30 8.68
N PHE A 68 3.37 -3.13 9.04
CA PHE A 68 3.09 -2.04 8.10
C PHE A 68 3.88 -0.79 8.50
N PHE A 69 4.20 0.04 7.52
CA PHE A 69 4.57 1.43 7.76
C PHE A 69 3.29 2.27 7.78
N ARG A 70 3.17 3.18 8.74
CA ARG A 70 2.05 4.12 8.82
C ARG A 70 2.56 5.53 8.86
N TYR A 71 1.99 6.38 8.01
CA TYR A 71 2.27 7.81 7.96
C TYR A 71 1.04 8.54 7.41
N VAL A 72 1.01 9.85 7.59
CA VAL A 72 0.01 10.73 6.99
C VAL A 72 0.64 11.35 5.74
N GLY A 73 -0.07 11.27 4.61
CA GLY A 73 0.39 11.77 3.31
C GLY A 73 -0.77 12.30 2.48
N SER A 74 -0.69 12.13 1.17
CA SER A 74 -1.71 12.57 0.20
C SER A 74 -2.22 11.43 -0.67
N LEU A 75 -3.24 11.70 -1.48
CA LEU A 75 -3.50 10.94 -2.69
C LEU A 75 -2.32 11.10 -3.67
N THR A 76 -2.06 10.08 -4.47
CA THR A 76 -0.97 10.06 -5.47
C THR A 76 -1.40 10.59 -6.84
N SER A 77 -2.69 10.86 -7.03
CA SER A 77 -3.25 11.49 -8.23
C SER A 77 -3.93 12.82 -7.90
N PRO A 78 -4.02 13.77 -8.86
CA PRO A 78 -4.77 15.02 -8.69
C PRO A 78 -6.19 14.79 -8.13
N PRO A 79 -6.65 15.62 -7.18
CA PRO A 79 -6.06 16.87 -6.71
C PRO A 79 -4.99 16.71 -5.62
N CYS A 80 -4.43 15.51 -5.43
CA CYS A 80 -3.39 15.22 -4.44
C CYS A 80 -3.80 15.59 -3.01
N THR A 81 -5.08 15.37 -2.66
CA THR A 81 -5.64 15.70 -1.35
C THR A 81 -4.78 15.13 -0.23
N GLU A 82 -4.34 15.99 0.69
CA GLU A 82 -3.55 15.61 1.87
C GLU A 82 -4.40 14.96 2.98
N GLN A 83 -3.77 14.66 4.12
CA GLN A 83 -4.39 14.05 5.30
C GLN A 83 -4.93 12.64 5.05
N VAL A 84 -4.31 11.91 4.14
CA VAL A 84 -4.59 10.49 3.89
C VAL A 84 -3.74 9.65 4.84
N THR A 85 -4.38 8.80 5.64
CA THR A 85 -3.64 7.84 6.47
C THR A 85 -3.20 6.65 5.63
N TRP A 86 -1.90 6.54 5.37
CA TRP A 86 -1.33 5.43 4.62
C TRP A 86 -0.92 4.29 5.55
N SER A 87 -1.21 3.06 5.16
CA SER A 87 -0.71 1.83 5.77
C SER A 87 -0.08 0.95 4.68
N VAL A 88 1.24 1.03 4.53
CA VAL A 88 1.99 0.27 3.51
C VAL A 88 2.43 -1.06 4.11
N LEU A 89 1.93 -2.17 3.57
CA LEU A 89 2.32 -3.50 4.02
C LEU A 89 3.78 -3.78 3.65
N ARG A 90 4.59 -4.19 4.64
CA ARG A 90 5.97 -4.64 4.39
C ARG A 90 6.05 -6.02 3.75
N ARG A 91 4.98 -6.80 3.84
CA ARG A 91 4.87 -8.08 3.15
C ARG A 91 4.86 -7.83 1.65
N VAL A 92 5.80 -8.43 0.94
CA VAL A 92 5.78 -8.45 -0.52
C VAL A 92 5.12 -9.75 -0.97
N ASN A 93 4.15 -9.63 -1.86
CA ASN A 93 3.44 -10.76 -2.43
C ASN A 93 4.08 -11.13 -3.78
N LYS A 94 4.16 -12.42 -4.10
CA LYS A 94 4.67 -12.89 -5.39
C LYS A 94 3.48 -13.06 -6.35
N LEU A 95 3.57 -12.46 -7.53
CA LEU A 95 2.70 -12.74 -8.67
C LEU A 95 3.38 -13.81 -9.52
N PHE A 96 2.62 -14.87 -9.82
CA PHE A 96 3.02 -15.92 -10.73
C PHE A 96 2.34 -15.66 -12.09
N PRO A 97 3.07 -15.71 -13.20
CA PRO A 97 2.46 -15.76 -14.53
C PRO A 97 1.71 -17.07 -14.78
#